data_AF-A0A2R6L8Q3-F1
#
_entry.id   AF-A0A2R6L8Q3-F1
#
_cell.length_a   1.000
_cell.length_b   1.000
_cell.length_c   1.000
_cell.angle_alpha   90.00
_cell.angle_beta   90.00
_cell.angle_gamma   90.00
#
_symmetry.space_group_name_H-M   'P 1'
#
loop_
_entity.id
_entity.type
_entity.pdbx_description
1 polymer ?
#
loop_
_entity_poly.entity_id
_entity_poly.type
_entity_poly.pdbx_seq_one_letter_code
_entity_poly.pdbx_strand_id
1 'polypeptide(L)'
;MAVTTTYLYRSEGLLSDESIESYGHDARRLAVDAGRRKATVRLETLDDERSFTVPAEAAETVVEAVLEGILRTTGVVDREESVAGRFRFNDLTLVVTDAKLFKHVGPAVWNEDFEIFDYGSLTDLDFEDGSVATRVVVEIQGRQHRVKVPNDRAGEVRRTVRDAVFDHH
;
A
#
# COMPACT_ATOMS: atom_id res chain seq x y z
N MET A 1 3.26 18.83 1.91
CA MET A 1 4.56 18.27 2.36
C MET A 1 4.38 16.77 2.46
N ALA A 2 5.18 15.96 1.76
CA ALA A 2 5.12 14.51 1.93
C ALA A 2 5.60 14.16 3.35
N VAL A 3 4.89 13.27 4.04
CA VAL A 3 5.34 12.74 5.33
C VAL A 3 6.48 11.76 5.03
N THR A 4 7.72 12.15 5.30
CA THR A 4 8.94 11.36 4.99
C THR A 4 9.41 10.50 6.16
N THR A 5 8.72 10.58 7.30
CA THR A 5 9.15 9.94 8.54
C THR A 5 7.94 9.62 9.41
N THR A 6 7.91 8.41 9.95
CA THR A 6 6.98 8.01 11.02
C THR A 6 7.66 8.22 12.37
N TYR A 7 6.99 8.90 13.28
CA TYR A 7 7.45 9.08 14.65
C TYR A 7 6.63 8.20 15.58
N LEU A 8 7.31 7.33 16.32
CA LEU A 8 6.71 6.50 17.35
C LEU A 8 6.95 7.17 18.71
N TYR A 9 5.86 7.63 19.30
CA TYR A 9 5.86 8.14 20.67
C TYR A 9 5.53 7.02 21.65
N ARG A 10 6.39 6.81 22.66
CA ARG A 10 6.10 5.89 23.76
C ARG A 10 6.13 6.63 25.08
N SER A 11 4.96 6.77 25.69
CA SER A 11 4.81 7.13 27.10
C SER A 11 4.58 5.85 27.91
N GLU A 12 5.63 5.29 28.49
CA GLU A 12 5.45 4.32 29.58
C GLU A 12 5.35 5.09 30.90
N GLY A 13 4.34 4.79 31.71
CA GLY A 13 3.87 5.69 32.79
C GLY A 13 4.90 6.04 33.86
N LEU A 14 4.68 7.19 34.53
CA LEU A 14 5.29 7.83 35.73
C LEU A 14 6.80 7.67 36.07
N LEU A 15 7.49 6.62 35.66
CA LEU A 15 8.86 6.27 35.99
C LEU A 15 9.73 5.95 34.76
N SER A 16 9.15 5.91 33.55
CA SER A 16 9.92 5.74 32.31
C SER A 16 10.10 7.08 31.62
N ASP A 17 11.31 7.33 31.13
CA ASP A 17 11.61 8.49 30.29
C ASP A 17 10.81 8.39 28.99
N GLU A 18 10.07 9.44 28.64
CA GLU A 18 9.34 9.56 27.38
C GLU A 18 10.33 9.41 26.21
N SER A 19 9.99 8.57 25.23
CA SER A 19 10.84 8.36 24.05
C SER A 19 10.13 8.65 22.74
N ILE A 20 10.89 9.22 21.81
CA ILE A 20 10.49 9.43 20.42
C ILE A 20 11.50 8.68 19.55
N GLU A 21 11.01 7.69 18.81
CA GLU A 21 11.78 6.98 17.78
C GLU A 21 11.29 7.43 16.40
N SER A 22 12.19 7.60 15.43
CA SER A 22 11.85 8.03 14.07
C SER A 22 12.21 6.95 13.06
N TYR A 23 11.32 6.67 12.11
CA TYR A 23 11.48 5.68 11.04
C TYR A 23 11.33 6.38 9.68
N GLY A 24 12.42 6.45 8.91
CA GLY A 24 12.43 7.06 7.58
C GLY A 24 11.59 6.26 6.58
N HIS A 25 11.05 6.95 5.58
CA HIS A 25 10.24 6.37 4.51
C HIS A 25 11.03 6.11 3.22
N ASP A 26 12.35 6.19 3.26
CA ASP A 26 13.28 5.73 2.22
C ASP A 26 13.47 4.20 2.21
N ALA A 27 12.56 3.47 2.84
CA ALA A 27 12.58 2.02 2.92
C ALA A 27 12.32 1.37 1.54
N ARG A 28 13.16 0.39 1.21
CA ARG A 28 13.03 -0.46 0.03
C ARG A 28 12.11 -1.65 0.24
N ARG A 29 11.83 -1.97 1.50
CA ARG A 29 10.86 -3.01 1.88
C ARG A 29 10.09 -2.62 3.12
N LEU A 30 8.78 -2.85 3.08
CA LEU A 30 7.88 -2.77 4.22
C LEU A 30 7.29 -4.15 4.48
N ALA A 31 7.47 -4.69 5.68
CA ALA A 31 6.86 -5.95 6.08
C ALA A 31 6.06 -5.78 7.37
N VAL A 32 4.98 -6.56 7.50
CA VAL A 32 4.18 -6.62 8.73
C VAL A 32 4.02 -8.07 9.17
N ASP A 33 4.31 -8.31 10.43
CA ASP A 33 4.07 -9.58 11.10
C ASP A 33 2.97 -9.38 12.13
N ALA A 34 1.76 -9.82 11.77
CA ALA A 34 0.55 -9.58 12.54
C ALA A 34 0.33 -10.71 13.55
N GLY A 35 0.46 -10.38 14.83
CA GLY A 35 0.05 -11.24 15.95
C GLY A 35 -1.32 -10.88 16.49
N ARG A 36 -1.84 -11.70 17.42
CA ARG A 36 -3.18 -11.51 18.02
C ARG A 36 -3.37 -10.18 18.75
N ARG A 37 -2.33 -9.68 19.43
CA ARG A 37 -2.41 -8.45 20.27
C ARG A 37 -1.58 -7.30 19.73
N LYS A 38 -0.52 -7.63 19.00
CA LYS A 38 0.49 -6.70 18.54
C LYS A 38 0.91 -7.11 17.13
N ALA A 39 1.24 -6.13 16.31
CA ALA A 39 1.85 -6.33 15.01
C ALA A 39 3.22 -5.67 14.98
N THR A 40 4.19 -6.33 14.36
CA THR A 40 5.53 -5.77 14.16
C THR A 40 5.64 -5.25 12.73
N VAL A 41 5.90 -3.95 12.59
CA VAL A 41 6.19 -3.28 11.33
C VAL A 41 7.70 -3.23 11.16
N ARG A 42 8.21 -3.71 10.03
CA ARG A 42 9.64 -3.72 9.68
C ARG A 42 9.87 -2.89 8.43
N LEU A 43 10.86 -2.01 8.49
CA LEU A 43 11.32 -1.18 7.38
C LEU A 43 12.79 -1.54 7.09
N GLU A 44 13.04 -2.00 5.88
CA GLU A 44 14.37 -2.33 5.38
C GLU A 44 14.82 -1.24 4.42
N THR A 45 15.98 -0.64 4.69
CA THR A 45 16.67 0.30 3.80
C THR A 45 17.86 -0.41 3.14
N LEU A 46 18.69 0.31 2.37
CA LEU A 46 19.92 -0.28 1.84
C LEU A 46 20.92 -0.65 2.95
N ASP A 47 20.95 0.14 4.04
CA ASP A 47 22.02 0.09 5.04
C ASP A 47 21.58 -0.52 6.38
N ASP A 48 20.27 -0.52 6.66
CA ASP A 48 19.72 -0.92 7.97
C ASP A 48 18.32 -1.50 7.88
N GLU A 49 17.97 -2.37 8.82
CA GLU A 49 16.61 -2.87 9.05
C GLU A 49 16.16 -2.44 10.45
N ARG A 50 15.07 -1.68 10.51
CA ARG A 50 14.47 -1.24 11.79
C ARG A 50 13.03 -1.70 11.89
N SER A 51 12.59 -1.89 13.13
CA SER A 51 11.23 -2.32 13.40
C SER A 51 10.63 -1.63 14.61
N PHE A 52 9.31 -1.60 14.64
CA PHE A 52 8.53 -1.21 15.80
C PHE A 52 7.27 -2.04 15.91
N THR A 53 6.64 -1.99 17.08
CA THR A 53 5.45 -2.77 17.38
C THR A 53 4.29 -1.84 17.72
N VAL A 54 3.12 -2.13 17.15
CA VAL A 54 1.86 -1.42 17.40
C VAL A 54 0.79 -2.39 17.90
N PRO A 55 -0.26 -1.92 18.60
CA PRO A 55 -1.44 -2.74 18.86
C PRO A 55 -2.00 -3.32 17.56
N ALA A 56 -2.45 -4.58 17.60
CA ALA A 56 -2.92 -5.28 16.39
C ALA A 56 -4.08 -4.53 15.70
N GLU A 57 -4.96 -3.90 16.47
CA GLU A 57 -6.08 -3.10 15.95
C GLU A 57 -5.66 -1.83 15.21
N ALA A 58 -4.47 -1.30 15.50
CA ALA A 58 -3.92 -0.11 14.83
C ALA A 58 -3.01 -0.47 13.64
N ALA A 59 -2.71 -1.76 13.46
CA ALA A 59 -1.69 -2.20 12.51
C ALA A 59 -2.02 -1.82 11.06
N GLU A 60 -3.27 -1.98 10.64
CA GLU A 60 -3.71 -1.65 9.28
C GLU A 60 -3.54 -0.16 8.98
N THR A 61 -4.07 0.71 9.84
CA THR A 61 -3.95 2.16 9.69
C THR A 61 -2.50 2.63 9.67
N VAL A 62 -1.65 2.08 10.55
CA VAL A 62 -0.23 2.44 10.61
C VAL A 62 0.51 1.97 9.36
N VAL A 63 0.27 0.73 8.91
CA VAL A 63 0.89 0.19 7.70
C VAL A 63 0.48 0.99 6.46
N GLU A 64 -0.79 1.40 6.35
CA GLU A 64 -1.26 2.24 5.25
C GLU A 64 -0.57 3.61 5.21
N ALA A 65 -0.44 4.26 6.37
CA ALA A 65 0.22 5.56 6.48
C ALA A 65 1.72 5.48 6.15
N VAL A 66 2.40 4.44 6.65
CA VAL A 66 3.81 4.18 6.35
C VAL A 66 4.00 3.86 4.87
N LEU A 67 3.14 3.01 4.28
CA LEU A 67 3.18 2.68 2.87
C LEU A 67 3.03 3.93 2.00
N GLU A 68 2.03 4.77 2.27
CA GLU A 68 1.85 6.02 1.52
C GLU A 68 3.07 6.95 1.65
N GLY A 69 3.63 7.04 2.86
CA GLY A 69 4.86 7.78 3.10
C GLY A 69 6.03 7.26 2.28
N ILE A 70 6.19 5.93 2.18
CA ILE A 70 7.22 5.29 1.36
C ILE A 70 7.00 5.60 -0.11
N LEU A 71 5.80 5.35 -0.64
CA LEU A 71 5.48 5.57 -2.06
C LEU A 71 5.74 7.02 -2.50
N ARG A 72 5.45 8.01 -1.64
CA ARG A 72 5.74 9.42 -1.91
C ARG A 72 7.21 9.77 -1.77
N THR A 73 7.92 9.13 -0.85
CA THR A 73 9.35 9.40 -0.61
C THR A 73 10.23 8.81 -1.71
N THR A 74 9.87 7.61 -2.21
CA THR A 74 10.55 6.93 -3.31
C THR A 74 10.16 7.48 -4.68
N GLY A 75 9.17 8.37 -4.76
CA GLY A 75 8.69 8.97 -6.01
C GLY A 75 7.82 8.04 -6.85
N VAL A 76 7.36 6.93 -6.27
CA VAL A 76 6.42 6.01 -6.92
C VAL A 76 5.07 6.69 -7.10
N VAL A 77 4.60 7.37 -6.05
CA VAL A 77 3.43 8.27 -6.08
C VAL A 77 3.93 9.71 -6.09
N ASP A 78 3.51 10.48 -7.08
CA ASP A 78 3.90 11.87 -7.23
C ASP A 78 3.33 12.74 -6.10
N ARG A 79 3.93 13.92 -5.88
CA ARG A 79 3.53 14.80 -4.78
C ARG A 79 2.13 15.41 -4.96
N GLU A 80 1.72 15.54 -6.21
CA GLU A 80 0.43 16.11 -6.62
C GLU A 80 -0.64 15.02 -6.80
N GLU A 81 -0.22 13.77 -6.87
CA GLU A 81 -1.08 12.60 -7.04
C GLU A 81 -1.80 12.25 -5.74
N SER A 82 -3.10 11.99 -5.88
CA SER A 82 -3.99 11.64 -4.78
C SER A 82 -4.13 10.13 -4.70
N VAL A 83 -4.00 9.56 -3.49
CA VAL A 83 -4.24 8.13 -3.27
C VAL A 83 -5.74 7.91 -3.02
N ALA A 84 -6.42 7.29 -3.98
CA ALA A 84 -7.85 7.00 -3.92
C ALA A 84 -8.16 5.74 -3.09
N GLY A 85 -7.23 4.78 -3.04
CA GLY A 85 -7.40 3.57 -2.23
C GLY A 85 -6.14 2.76 -2.04
N ARG A 86 -6.07 2.04 -0.92
CA ARG A 86 -4.98 1.12 -0.56
C ARG A 86 -5.64 -0.17 -0.12
N PHE A 87 -5.29 -1.26 -0.78
CA PHE A 87 -5.90 -2.56 -0.54
C PHE A 87 -4.83 -3.61 -0.33
N ARG A 88 -5.03 -4.47 0.69
CA ARG A 88 -4.12 -5.58 0.97
C ARG A 88 -4.90 -6.88 1.12
N PHE A 89 -4.52 -7.90 0.35
CA PHE A 89 -5.17 -9.20 0.32
C PHE A 89 -4.13 -10.31 0.28
N ASN A 90 -3.96 -11.05 1.38
CA ASN A 90 -2.86 -12.02 1.51
C ASN A 90 -1.52 -11.35 1.15
N ASP A 91 -0.87 -11.82 0.09
CA ASP A 91 0.40 -11.33 -0.44
C ASP A 91 0.23 -10.20 -1.49
N LEU A 92 -0.99 -9.78 -1.81
CA LEU A 92 -1.24 -8.72 -2.79
C LEU A 92 -1.43 -7.37 -2.09
N THR A 93 -0.67 -6.38 -2.51
CA THR A 93 -0.94 -4.96 -2.25
C THR A 93 -1.34 -4.28 -3.55
N LEU A 94 -2.49 -3.60 -3.53
CA LEU A 94 -2.99 -2.78 -4.64
C LEU A 94 -3.17 -1.34 -4.16
N VAL A 95 -2.52 -0.39 -4.81
CA VAL A 95 -2.73 1.05 -4.55
C VAL A 95 -3.35 1.68 -5.80
N VAL A 96 -4.40 2.45 -5.57
CA VAL A 96 -5.15 3.17 -6.60
C VAL A 96 -4.94 4.66 -6.36
N THR A 97 -4.54 5.37 -7.39
CA THR A 97 -4.38 6.82 -7.35
C THR A 97 -5.23 7.48 -8.43
N ASP A 98 -5.19 8.81 -8.53
CA ASP A 98 -5.83 9.56 -9.61
C ASP A 98 -5.07 9.50 -10.96
N ALA A 99 -3.93 8.80 -11.01
CA ALA A 99 -3.09 8.71 -12.22
C ALA A 99 -2.71 7.28 -12.63
N LYS A 100 -2.63 6.33 -11.71
CA LYS A 100 -2.07 5.00 -11.95
C LYS A 100 -2.54 3.96 -10.95
N LEU A 101 -2.40 2.69 -11.32
CA LEU A 101 -2.52 1.55 -10.40
C LEU A 101 -1.14 0.99 -10.08
N PHE A 102 -0.93 0.63 -8.82
CA PHE A 102 0.25 -0.10 -8.37
C PHE A 102 -0.16 -1.47 -7.86
N LYS A 103 0.59 -2.48 -8.25
CA LYS A 103 0.39 -3.86 -7.80
C LYS A 103 1.72 -4.44 -7.33
N HIS A 104 1.76 -4.85 -6.07
CA HIS A 104 2.84 -5.64 -5.51
C HIS A 104 2.31 -7.02 -5.09
N VAL A 105 3.06 -8.08 -5.38
CA VAL A 105 2.73 -9.45 -4.96
C VAL A 105 3.92 -10.06 -4.25
N GLY A 106 3.77 -10.34 -2.95
CA GLY A 106 4.79 -10.97 -2.14
C GLY A 106 4.43 -10.98 -0.65
N PRO A 107 5.26 -11.64 0.17
CA PRO A 107 5.05 -11.69 1.62
C PRO A 107 5.31 -10.35 2.31
N ALA A 108 5.95 -9.40 1.63
CA ALA A 108 6.10 -8.04 2.09
C ALA A 108 4.84 -7.23 1.74
N VAL A 109 4.55 -6.19 2.52
CA VAL A 109 3.52 -5.21 2.12
C VAL A 109 3.97 -4.46 0.88
N TRP A 110 5.27 -4.17 0.78
CA TRP A 110 5.90 -3.46 -0.32
C TRP A 110 7.36 -3.86 -0.47
N ASN A 111 7.83 -3.92 -1.72
CA ASN A 111 9.24 -3.84 -2.06
C ASN A 111 9.41 -3.22 -3.46
N GLU A 112 10.65 -3.15 -3.97
CA GLU A 112 10.98 -2.60 -5.29
C GLU A 112 10.47 -3.46 -6.48
N ASP A 113 9.97 -4.68 -6.23
CA ASP A 113 9.38 -5.56 -7.24
C ASP A 113 7.84 -5.34 -7.33
N PHE A 114 7.44 -4.34 -8.11
CA PHE A 114 6.03 -4.01 -8.32
C PHE A 114 5.73 -3.66 -9.78
N GLU A 115 4.45 -3.74 -10.14
CA GLU A 115 3.94 -3.34 -11.46
C GLU A 115 3.20 -1.99 -11.33
N ILE A 116 3.44 -1.08 -12.28
CA ILE A 116 2.70 0.18 -12.45
C ILE A 116 1.84 0.09 -13.71
N PHE A 117 0.62 0.59 -13.63
CA PHE A 117 -0.29 0.73 -14.77
C PHE A 117 -0.77 2.18 -14.87
N ASP A 118 -0.13 2.98 -15.72
CA ASP A 118 -0.50 4.38 -15.96
C ASP A 118 -1.82 4.50 -16.71
N TYR A 119 -2.74 5.33 -16.20
CA TYR A 119 -4.08 5.49 -16.79
C TYR A 119 -4.03 6.10 -18.19
N GLY A 120 -3.08 6.99 -18.47
CA GLY A 120 -2.87 7.56 -19.80
C GLY A 120 -2.43 6.54 -20.87
N SER A 121 -1.99 5.34 -20.47
CA SER A 121 -1.63 4.23 -21.38
C SER A 121 -2.66 3.10 -21.39
N LEU A 122 -3.72 3.22 -20.60
CA LEU A 122 -4.75 2.19 -20.46
C LEU A 122 -5.68 2.23 -21.67
N THR A 123 -5.84 1.08 -22.32
CA THR A 123 -6.71 0.94 -23.50
C THR A 123 -8.01 0.23 -23.18
N ASP A 124 -8.06 -0.53 -22.08
CA ASP A 124 -9.28 -1.19 -21.61
C ASP A 124 -9.24 -1.45 -20.09
N LEU A 125 -10.41 -1.41 -19.46
CA LEU A 125 -10.64 -1.73 -18.05
C LEU A 125 -11.88 -2.62 -17.95
N ASP A 126 -11.70 -3.83 -17.46
CA ASP A 126 -12.78 -4.78 -17.22
C ASP A 126 -12.68 -5.42 -15.83
N PHE A 127 -13.78 -6.03 -15.40
CA PHE A 127 -13.89 -6.70 -14.13
C PHE A 127 -14.63 -8.03 -14.29
N GLU A 128 -13.86 -9.12 -14.31
CA GLU A 128 -14.38 -10.48 -14.49
C GLU A 128 -14.78 -11.08 -13.14
N ASP A 129 -16.07 -11.33 -12.92
CA ASP A 129 -16.54 -11.99 -11.70
C ASP A 129 -16.18 -13.49 -11.70
N GLY A 130 -15.72 -13.99 -10.55
CA GLY A 130 -15.36 -15.38 -10.35
C GLY A 130 -15.97 -15.97 -9.10
N SER A 131 -16.01 -17.30 -9.01
CA SER A 131 -16.58 -17.99 -7.83
C SER A 131 -15.80 -17.72 -6.53
N VAL A 132 -14.51 -17.44 -6.62
CA VAL A 132 -13.62 -17.21 -5.47
C VAL A 132 -13.15 -15.75 -5.38
N ALA A 133 -12.87 -15.14 -6.52
CA ALA A 133 -12.31 -13.79 -6.62
C ALA A 133 -12.74 -13.14 -7.93
N THR A 134 -13.06 -11.85 -7.87
CA THR A 134 -13.19 -10.97 -9.04
C THR A 134 -11.80 -10.62 -9.54
N ARG A 135 -11.63 -10.51 -10.86
CA ARG A 135 -10.39 -10.06 -11.48
C ARG A 135 -10.57 -8.65 -12.00
N VAL A 136 -9.75 -7.72 -11.51
CA VAL A 136 -9.56 -6.43 -12.18
C VAL A 136 -8.63 -6.68 -13.36
N VAL A 137 -9.09 -6.36 -14.57
CA VAL A 137 -8.34 -6.55 -15.81
C VAL A 137 -8.04 -5.18 -16.38
N VAL A 138 -6.76 -4.89 -16.58
CA VAL A 138 -6.31 -3.67 -17.26
C VAL A 138 -5.55 -4.07 -18.52
N GLU A 139 -5.81 -3.37 -19.62
CA GLU A 139 -5.06 -3.55 -20.85
C GLU A 139 -4.15 -2.35 -21.11
N ILE A 140 -2.86 -2.62 -21.29
CA ILE A 140 -1.84 -1.62 -21.65
C ILE A 140 -1.01 -2.19 -22.80
N GLN A 141 -0.85 -1.41 -23.86
CA GLN A 141 -0.07 -1.79 -25.04
C GLN A 141 -0.48 -3.18 -25.62
N GLY A 142 -1.78 -3.48 -25.62
CA GLY A 142 -2.33 -4.75 -26.12
C GLY A 142 -2.05 -5.96 -25.21
N ARG A 143 -1.61 -5.74 -23.97
CA ARG A 143 -1.35 -6.80 -22.98
C ARG A 143 -2.30 -6.66 -21.80
N GLN A 144 -2.99 -7.76 -21.47
CA GLN A 144 -3.88 -7.82 -20.32
C GLN A 144 -3.13 -8.19 -19.05
N HIS A 145 -3.27 -7.36 -18.03
CA HIS A 145 -2.80 -7.61 -16.66
C HIS A 145 -4.01 -7.87 -15.76
N ARG A 146 -3.86 -8.80 -14.81
CA ARG A 146 -4.95 -9.23 -13.93
C ARG A 146 -4.56 -9.13 -12.47
N VAL A 147 -5.48 -8.61 -11.67
CA VAL A 147 -5.39 -8.55 -10.21
C VAL A 147 -6.56 -9.31 -9.61
N LYS A 148 -6.29 -10.33 -8.80
CA LYS A 148 -7.34 -11.08 -8.09
C LYS A 148 -7.73 -10.36 -6.81
N VAL A 149 -9.00 -10.05 -6.68
CA VAL A 149 -9.58 -9.39 -5.51
C VAL A 149 -10.60 -10.33 -4.87
N PRO A 150 -10.51 -10.59 -3.55
CA PRO A 150 -11.53 -11.36 -2.83
C PRO A 150 -12.94 -10.81 -3.06
N ASN A 151 -13.92 -11.69 -3.26
CA ASN A 151 -15.29 -11.29 -3.65
C ASN A 151 -15.96 -10.34 -2.64
N ASP A 152 -15.65 -10.48 -1.34
CA ASP A 152 -16.16 -9.62 -0.27
C ASP A 152 -15.62 -8.18 -0.32
N ARG A 153 -14.47 -7.97 -0.97
CA ARG A 153 -13.85 -6.65 -1.18
C ARG A 153 -13.97 -6.15 -2.63
N ALA A 154 -14.39 -7.00 -3.56
CA ALA A 154 -14.47 -6.69 -4.99
C ALA A 154 -15.31 -5.45 -5.32
N GLY A 155 -16.43 -5.24 -4.63
CA GLY A 155 -17.29 -4.08 -4.87
C GLY A 155 -16.62 -2.75 -4.53
N GLU A 156 -15.82 -2.71 -3.46
CA GLU A 156 -15.07 -1.52 -3.05
C GLU A 156 -13.91 -1.23 -4.00
N VAL A 157 -13.12 -2.26 -4.35
CA VAL A 157 -12.02 -2.12 -5.32
C VAL A 157 -12.56 -1.70 -6.68
N ARG A 158 -13.63 -2.34 -7.16
CA ARG A 158 -14.25 -1.99 -8.46
C ARG A 158 -14.67 -0.54 -8.52
N ARG A 159 -15.36 -0.03 -7.50
CA ARG A 159 -15.75 1.39 -7.45
C ARG A 159 -14.52 2.28 -7.45
N THR A 160 -13.58 2.05 -6.54
CA THR A 160 -12.38 2.88 -6.39
C THR A 160 -11.55 2.94 -7.67
N VAL A 161 -11.28 1.79 -8.30
CA VAL A 161 -10.50 1.73 -9.55
C VAL A 161 -11.25 2.38 -10.70
N ARG A 162 -12.53 2.06 -10.89
CA ARG A 162 -13.32 2.62 -11.99
C ARG A 162 -13.45 4.13 -11.86
N ASP A 163 -13.80 4.62 -10.68
CA ASP A 163 -14.01 6.04 -10.46
C ASP A 163 -12.69 6.80 -10.68
N ALA A 164 -11.56 6.29 -10.17
CA ALA A 164 -10.24 6.89 -10.40
C ALA A 164 -9.80 6.88 -11.88
N VAL A 165 -10.02 5.78 -12.61
CA VAL A 165 -9.70 5.69 -14.04
C VAL A 165 -10.62 6.61 -14.85
N PHE A 166 -11.91 6.70 -14.51
CA PHE A 166 -12.87 7.51 -15.26
C PHE A 166 -12.69 9.00 -14.97
N ASP A 167 -12.33 9.40 -13.76
CA ASP A 167 -12.06 10.80 -13.44
C ASP A 167 -10.77 11.32 -14.11
N HIS A 168 -9.86 10.42 -14.51
CA HIS A 168 -8.64 10.76 -15.23
C HIS A 168 -8.87 11.06 -16.73
N HIS A 169 -9.92 10.52 -17.34
CA HIS A 169 -10.18 10.56 -18.80
C HIS A 169 -11.40 11.42 -19.15
#